data_AF-A0A8H9JDE2-F1
#
_entry.id   AF-A0A8H9JDE2-F1
#
_cell.length_a   1.000
_cell.length_b   1.000
_cell.length_c   1.000
_cell.angle_alpha   90.00
_cell.angle_beta   90.00
_cell.angle_gamma   90.00
#
_symmetry.space_group_name_H-M   'P 1'
#
loop_
_entity.id
_entity.type
_entity.pdbx_description
1 polymer ?
#
loop_
_entity_poly.entity_id
_entity_poly.type
_entity_poly.pdbx_seq_one_letter_code
_entity_poly.pdbx_strand_id
1 'polypeptide(L)'
;MPTLLPTLSERVVEITVVMPSVFIPPAPTDFPYGTTLLSAPPQPVEPLPDATDTAPPFIGWFSFESDFPTVQYSPAWTPRLSQFASRGQYHRTESAYGSATFDFEGEGLRVRYVAAQNMGMFDIVVDSVVIDTIDAYADTLAFPTTAVYFVGNGVHRLEIRAIGRKHNASEGYVVGLDTIQVFRGDASTLILPPPAMTLTPTETPQPAARIELVGAPPTVLPTGTPVPPRIITAEVVIAYDENGNRTVDPAEGVAGISVRVVETNTNRIVASGFTDERGYVTFEVVTDAPAQIVVPYFGRAWTLQRGGNSAAPAYTLLLTPGNQPGLIP
;
A
#
# COMPACT_ATOMS: atom_id res chain seq x y z
N MET A 1 -9.44 4.68 -46.27
CA MET A 1 -10.29 4.61 -45.06
C MET A 1 -9.77 3.46 -44.21
N PRO A 2 -9.43 3.66 -42.93
CA PRO A 2 -9.01 2.55 -42.08
C PRO A 2 -10.24 1.83 -41.52
N THR A 3 -10.30 0.52 -41.76
CA THR A 3 -11.36 -0.36 -41.23
C THR A 3 -11.03 -0.68 -39.78
N LEU A 4 -11.87 -0.22 -38.84
CA LEU A 4 -11.76 -0.60 -37.43
C LEU A 4 -12.22 -2.05 -37.26
N LEU A 5 -11.28 -2.96 -37.00
CA LEU A 5 -11.56 -4.32 -36.57
C LEU A 5 -11.92 -4.31 -35.08
N PRO A 6 -13.12 -4.76 -34.66
CA PRO A 6 -13.43 -4.90 -33.25
C PRO A 6 -12.50 -5.97 -32.64
N THR A 7 -11.82 -5.62 -31.55
CA THR A 7 -11.05 -6.57 -30.75
C THR A 7 -11.91 -7.03 -29.56
N LEU A 8 -12.08 -8.33 -29.41
CA LEU A 8 -12.73 -8.93 -28.25
C LEU A 8 -11.79 -8.76 -27.05
N SER A 9 -12.24 -8.06 -26.00
CA SER A 9 -11.51 -8.01 -24.72
C SER A 9 -12.30 -8.78 -23.67
N GLU A 10 -11.76 -9.90 -23.20
CA GLU A 10 -12.25 -10.59 -22.02
C GLU A 10 -11.62 -9.93 -20.78
N ARG A 11 -12.45 -9.43 -19.86
CA ARG A 11 -12.00 -8.99 -18.54
C ARG A 11 -12.48 -10.02 -17.54
N VAL A 12 -11.55 -10.80 -16.99
CA VAL A 12 -11.83 -11.69 -15.87
C VAL A 12 -12.07 -10.83 -14.63
N VAL A 13 -13.27 -10.90 -14.08
CA VAL A 13 -13.60 -10.29 -12.78
C VAL A 13 -13.62 -11.42 -11.76
N GLU A 14 -12.66 -11.41 -10.85
CA GLU A 14 -12.63 -12.32 -9.71
C GLU A 14 -13.47 -11.71 -8.59
N ILE A 15 -14.54 -12.41 -8.20
CA ILE A 15 -15.44 -12.00 -7.11
C ILE A 15 -15.27 -12.99 -5.96
N THR A 16 -14.62 -12.52 -4.91
CA THR A 16 -14.49 -13.25 -3.65
C THR A 16 -15.68 -12.95 -2.76
N VAL A 17 -16.46 -13.99 -2.43
CA VAL A 17 -17.55 -13.88 -1.46
C VAL A 17 -17.10 -14.52 -0.16
N VAL A 18 -17.14 -13.72 0.91
CA VAL A 18 -16.94 -14.19 2.28
C VAL A 18 -18.29 -14.58 2.84
N MET A 19 -18.48 -15.85 3.22
CA MET A 19 -19.66 -16.31 3.93
C MET A 19 -19.34 -16.46 5.43
N PRO A 20 -19.63 -15.45 6.27
CA PRO A 20 -19.51 -15.62 7.71
C PRO A 20 -20.44 -16.76 8.15
N SER A 21 -19.91 -17.65 9.01
CA SER A 21 -20.63 -18.80 9.62
C SER A 21 -20.81 -20.07 8.77
N VAL A 22 -20.18 -20.21 7.60
CA VAL A 22 -20.09 -21.51 6.90
C VAL A 22 -18.82 -22.23 7.35
N PHE A 23 -18.97 -23.33 8.09
CA PHE A 23 -17.87 -24.20 8.50
C PHE A 23 -17.70 -25.35 7.51
N ILE A 24 -16.63 -25.33 6.71
CA ILE A 24 -16.23 -26.51 5.93
C ILE A 24 -15.32 -27.34 6.84
N PRO A 25 -15.69 -28.57 7.22
CA PRO A 25 -14.79 -29.41 7.97
C PRO A 25 -13.53 -29.66 7.13
N PRO A 26 -12.32 -29.56 7.70
CA PRO A 26 -11.10 -29.84 6.97
C PRO A 26 -11.17 -31.25 6.39
N ALA A 27 -10.91 -31.38 5.09
CA ALA A 27 -10.76 -32.69 4.47
C ALA A 27 -9.54 -33.39 5.10
N PRO A 28 -9.66 -34.64 5.58
CA PRO A 28 -8.53 -35.37 6.11
C PRO A 28 -7.46 -35.48 5.01
N THR A 29 -6.22 -35.10 5.33
CA THR A 29 -5.08 -35.40 4.46
C THR A 29 -4.70 -36.86 4.72
N ASP A 30 -4.84 -37.72 3.70
CA ASP A 30 -4.37 -39.10 3.80
C ASP A 30 -2.85 -39.13 3.92
N PHE A 31 -2.33 -39.77 4.97
CA PHE A 31 -0.91 -40.01 5.14
C PHE A 31 -0.52 -41.40 4.61
N PRO A 32 0.71 -41.59 4.09
CA PRO A 32 1.19 -42.90 3.70
C PRO A 32 1.07 -43.93 4.83
N TYR A 33 0.76 -45.18 4.48
CA TYR A 33 0.75 -46.29 5.44
C TYR A 33 2.12 -46.42 6.13
N GLY A 34 2.11 -46.59 7.45
CA GLY A 34 3.32 -46.70 8.27
C GLY A 34 3.88 -45.37 8.77
N THR A 35 3.18 -44.25 8.53
CA THR A 35 3.54 -42.96 9.13
C THR A 35 3.24 -42.93 10.62
N THR A 36 4.23 -42.48 11.40
CA THR A 36 4.06 -42.18 12.82
C THR A 36 3.81 -40.68 12.99
N LEU A 37 2.59 -40.33 13.41
CA LEU A 37 2.21 -38.94 13.65
C LEU A 37 2.46 -38.58 15.11
N LEU A 38 3.26 -37.54 15.33
CA LEU A 38 3.50 -36.98 16.66
C LEU A 38 3.02 -35.53 16.70
N SER A 39 2.50 -35.10 17.85
CA SER A 39 2.09 -33.70 18.06
C SER A 39 3.22 -32.77 18.48
N ALA A 40 4.37 -33.33 18.88
CA ALA A 40 5.58 -32.61 19.28
C ALA A 40 6.76 -33.61 19.30
N PRO A 41 8.02 -33.13 19.33
CA PRO A 41 9.15 -34.02 19.57
C PRO A 41 8.97 -34.79 20.88
N PRO A 42 9.28 -36.10 20.91
CA PRO A 42 9.11 -36.92 22.11
C PRO A 42 10.01 -36.39 23.22
N GLN A 43 9.59 -36.53 24.48
CA GLN A 43 10.46 -36.17 25.60
C GLN A 43 11.65 -37.14 25.68
N PRO A 44 12.89 -36.66 25.91
CA PRO A 44 14.06 -37.53 25.92
C PRO A 44 14.11 -38.37 27.20
N VAL A 45 14.58 -39.61 27.07
CA VAL A 45 14.87 -40.49 28.21
C VAL A 45 16.38 -40.54 28.39
N GLU A 46 16.87 -40.01 29.52
CA GLU A 46 18.30 -39.98 29.83
C GLU A 46 18.82 -41.36 30.31
N PRO A 47 20.10 -41.69 30.07
CA PRO A 47 21.08 -40.92 29.31
C PRO A 47 20.87 -41.06 27.80
N LEU A 48 21.06 -39.96 27.06
CA LEU A 48 21.05 -39.97 25.60
C LEU A 48 22.35 -40.52 25.00
N PRO A 49 22.30 -41.12 23.80
CA PRO A 49 23.51 -41.52 23.06
C PRO A 49 24.34 -40.28 22.68
N ASP A 50 25.65 -40.43 22.71
CA ASP A 50 26.62 -39.38 22.40
C ASP A 50 27.03 -39.44 20.91
N ALA A 51 26.98 -38.28 20.25
CA ALA A 51 27.32 -38.13 18.85
C ALA A 51 28.84 -38.12 18.57
N THR A 52 29.69 -37.91 19.56
CA THR A 52 31.14 -37.66 19.42
C THR A 52 31.86 -38.70 18.56
N ASP A 53 31.54 -39.97 18.77
CA ASP A 53 32.14 -41.12 18.07
C ASP A 53 31.13 -41.82 17.13
N THR A 54 30.02 -41.14 16.80
CA THR A 54 28.95 -41.67 15.96
C THR A 54 28.87 -40.89 14.65
N ALA A 55 28.75 -41.58 13.52
CA ALA A 55 28.54 -40.93 12.23
C ALA A 55 27.05 -40.63 11.98
N PRO A 56 26.70 -39.52 11.29
CA PRO A 56 25.32 -39.26 10.89
C PRO A 56 24.80 -40.31 9.89
N PRO A 57 23.47 -40.50 9.77
CA PRO A 57 22.41 -39.68 10.38
C PRO A 57 22.13 -40.05 11.85
N PHE A 58 21.91 -39.02 12.67
CA PHE A 58 21.55 -39.16 14.08
C PHE A 58 20.02 -39.25 14.22
N ILE A 59 19.46 -40.47 14.19
CA ILE A 59 18.00 -40.69 14.32
C ILE A 59 17.62 -40.88 15.78
N GLY A 60 16.53 -40.25 16.20
CA GLY A 60 16.10 -40.16 17.60
C GLY A 60 16.78 -39.00 18.31
N TRP A 61 16.92 -39.11 19.63
CA TRP A 61 17.62 -38.14 20.46
C TRP A 61 19.11 -38.45 20.53
N PHE A 62 19.96 -37.46 20.27
CA PHE A 62 21.42 -37.54 20.43
C PHE A 62 21.95 -36.32 21.20
N SER A 63 22.99 -36.54 22.00
CA SER A 63 23.75 -35.49 22.70
C SER A 63 24.99 -35.11 21.89
N PHE A 64 25.21 -33.80 21.78
CA PHE A 64 26.39 -33.16 21.25
C PHE A 64 27.03 -32.38 22.38
N GLU A 65 28.23 -32.81 22.76
CA GLU A 65 28.95 -32.27 23.91
C GLU A 65 29.50 -30.87 23.61
N SER A 66 29.79 -30.09 24.66
CA SER A 66 30.33 -28.74 24.47
C SER A 66 31.67 -28.70 23.71
N ASP A 67 32.42 -29.81 23.65
CA ASP A 67 33.63 -29.95 22.82
C ASP A 67 33.40 -30.69 21.50
N PHE A 68 32.14 -30.93 21.12
CA PHE A 68 31.84 -31.54 19.83
C PHE A 68 32.46 -30.69 18.69
N PRO A 69 33.21 -31.28 17.73
CA PRO A 69 34.11 -30.53 16.86
C PRO A 69 33.49 -29.42 16.00
N THR A 70 32.17 -29.46 15.79
CA THR A 70 31.45 -28.46 14.99
C THR A 70 30.80 -27.36 15.83
N VAL A 71 30.88 -27.41 17.17
CA VAL A 71 30.45 -26.31 18.04
C VAL A 71 31.51 -25.21 17.98
N GLN A 72 31.09 -24.01 17.60
CA GLN A 72 31.98 -22.86 17.42
C GLN A 72 31.69 -21.79 18.48
N TYR A 73 32.74 -21.15 18.99
CA TYR A 73 32.65 -20.16 20.07
C TYR A 73 33.23 -18.81 19.64
N SER A 74 32.50 -17.72 19.87
CA SER A 74 32.96 -16.35 19.57
C SER A 74 32.63 -15.37 20.70
N PRO A 75 33.63 -14.69 21.30
CA PRO A 75 35.05 -15.07 21.29
C PRO A 75 35.23 -16.50 21.84
N ALA A 76 36.45 -17.04 21.84
CA ALA A 76 36.67 -18.40 22.35
C ALA A 76 36.17 -18.57 23.79
N TRP A 77 35.39 -19.64 24.04
CA TRP A 77 34.93 -20.02 25.38
C TRP A 77 36.00 -20.87 26.05
N THR A 78 36.05 -20.83 27.38
CA THR A 78 37.03 -21.59 28.18
C THR A 78 36.40 -22.89 28.68
N PRO A 79 37.06 -24.05 28.49
CA PRO A 79 36.59 -25.31 29.07
C PRO A 79 36.75 -25.32 30.59
N ARG A 80 35.85 -26.02 31.27
CA ARG A 80 35.82 -26.21 32.72
C ARG A 80 35.46 -27.65 33.05
N LEU A 81 36.21 -28.24 33.98
CA LEU A 81 35.92 -29.56 34.50
C LEU A 81 34.86 -29.47 35.60
N SER A 82 33.91 -30.40 35.59
CA SER A 82 32.88 -30.57 36.61
C SER A 82 32.34 -31.99 36.55
N GLN A 83 32.32 -32.69 37.68
CA GLN A 83 31.71 -34.03 37.74
C GLN A 83 30.19 -34.04 37.45
N PHE A 84 29.55 -32.87 37.49
CA PHE A 84 28.12 -32.72 37.20
C PHE A 84 27.84 -32.42 35.72
N ALA A 85 28.87 -32.02 34.96
CA ALA A 85 28.78 -31.80 33.53
C ALA A 85 28.73 -33.13 32.77
N SER A 86 28.10 -33.13 31.60
CA SER A 86 28.16 -34.30 30.72
C SER A 86 29.62 -34.53 30.32
N ARG A 87 30.02 -35.80 30.29
CA ARG A 87 31.43 -36.23 30.13
C ARG A 87 32.45 -35.52 31.03
N GLY A 88 32.01 -34.90 32.13
CA GLY A 88 32.87 -34.25 33.09
C GLY A 88 33.37 -32.84 32.70
N GLN A 89 32.87 -32.24 31.61
CA GLN A 89 33.29 -30.89 31.20
C GLN A 89 32.20 -30.05 30.52
N TYR A 90 32.33 -28.73 30.60
CA TYR A 90 31.49 -27.76 29.91
C TYR A 90 32.34 -26.59 29.39
N HIS A 91 31.82 -25.80 28.46
CA HIS A 91 32.46 -24.57 27.99
C HIS A 91 31.73 -23.35 28.52
N ARG A 92 32.46 -22.28 28.88
CA ARG A 92 31.85 -21.02 29.34
C ARG A 92 32.54 -19.78 28.82
N THR A 93 31.81 -18.68 28.79
CA THR A 93 32.33 -17.34 28.51
C THR A 93 32.07 -16.38 29.66
N GLU A 94 33.03 -15.49 29.91
CA GLU A 94 32.83 -14.32 30.78
C GLU A 94 32.50 -13.06 29.97
N SER A 95 32.52 -13.15 28.63
CA SER A 95 32.08 -12.05 27.77
C SER A 95 30.57 -11.88 27.89
N ALA A 96 30.14 -10.65 28.18
CA ALA A 96 28.72 -10.29 28.22
C ALA A 96 28.00 -10.52 26.89
N TYR A 97 28.72 -10.64 25.78
CA TYR A 97 28.17 -10.81 24.42
C TYR A 97 28.86 -11.96 23.66
N GLY A 98 29.26 -13.02 24.36
CA GLY A 98 29.77 -14.23 23.71
C GLY A 98 28.65 -15.10 23.12
N SER A 99 28.96 -15.85 22.07
CA SER A 99 28.06 -16.80 21.45
C SER A 99 28.69 -18.17 21.23
N ALA A 100 27.85 -19.20 21.24
CA ALA A 100 28.16 -20.55 20.79
C ALA A 100 27.22 -20.91 19.64
N THR A 101 27.74 -21.39 18.51
CA THR A 101 26.93 -21.76 17.34
C THR A 101 27.13 -23.20 16.94
N PHE A 102 26.04 -23.84 16.50
CA PHE A 102 26.02 -25.24 16.10
C PHE A 102 24.99 -25.47 14.99
N ASP A 103 25.43 -26.04 13.88
CA ASP A 103 24.53 -26.43 12.77
C ASP A 103 24.10 -27.89 12.97
N PHE A 104 22.80 -28.15 12.85
CA PHE A 104 22.22 -29.49 13.06
C PHE A 104 21.11 -29.81 12.06
N GLU A 105 20.82 -31.09 11.90
CA GLU A 105 19.65 -31.58 11.14
C GLU A 105 18.72 -32.30 12.11
N GLY A 106 17.48 -31.82 12.24
CA GLY A 106 16.52 -32.36 13.20
C GLY A 106 15.23 -31.55 13.26
N GLU A 107 14.32 -32.00 14.12
CA GLU A 107 12.99 -31.43 14.32
C GLU A 107 12.82 -30.72 15.66
N GLY A 108 13.67 -31.06 16.63
CA GLY A 108 13.62 -30.44 17.94
C GLY A 108 14.97 -30.43 18.62
N LEU A 109 15.10 -29.55 19.61
CA LEU A 109 16.32 -29.43 20.41
C LEU A 109 16.00 -29.07 21.86
N ARG A 110 16.95 -29.35 22.75
CA ARG A 110 17.05 -28.75 24.08
C ARG A 110 18.52 -28.58 24.46
N VAL A 111 18.80 -27.69 25.39
CA VAL A 111 20.18 -27.37 25.81
C VAL A 111 20.35 -27.63 27.29
N ARG A 112 21.43 -28.31 27.65
CA ARG A 112 21.92 -28.37 29.03
C ARG A 112 22.95 -27.26 29.24
N TYR A 113 22.73 -26.45 30.26
CA TYR A 113 23.52 -25.25 30.53
C TYR A 113 23.93 -25.18 32.00
N VAL A 114 24.80 -24.24 32.34
CA VAL A 114 25.27 -24.04 33.72
C VAL A 114 24.47 -22.92 34.37
N ALA A 115 23.92 -23.20 35.55
CA ALA A 115 23.31 -22.19 36.42
C ALA A 115 24.11 -22.03 37.72
N ALA A 116 24.41 -20.80 38.12
CA ALA A 116 25.20 -20.46 39.31
C ALA A 116 25.09 -18.97 39.66
N GLN A 117 25.71 -18.55 40.77
CA GLN A 117 25.56 -17.20 41.35
C GLN A 117 26.07 -16.08 40.44
N ASN A 118 27.02 -16.37 39.53
CA ASN A 118 27.61 -15.40 38.62
C ASN A 118 27.12 -15.51 37.17
N MET A 119 26.10 -16.33 36.92
CA MET A 119 25.59 -16.57 35.56
C MET A 119 24.65 -15.44 35.12
N GLY A 120 24.74 -15.11 33.84
CA GLY A 120 23.90 -14.13 33.17
C GLY A 120 22.70 -14.74 32.48
N MET A 121 22.05 -13.93 31.66
CA MET A 121 20.99 -14.35 30.75
C MET A 121 21.55 -14.59 29.34
N PHE A 122 20.94 -15.51 28.62
CA PHE A 122 21.25 -15.77 27.21
C PHE A 122 19.99 -16.10 26.42
N ASP A 123 20.02 -15.81 25.12
CA ASP A 123 18.98 -16.25 24.18
C ASP A 123 19.32 -17.62 23.62
N ILE A 124 18.30 -18.46 23.43
CA ILE A 124 18.33 -19.58 22.48
C ILE A 124 17.80 -19.04 21.15
N VAL A 125 18.65 -19.02 20.15
CA VAL A 125 18.34 -18.50 18.81
C VAL A 125 18.42 -19.65 17.82
N VAL A 126 17.37 -19.85 17.02
CA VAL A 126 17.35 -20.82 15.92
C VAL A 126 17.03 -20.09 14.64
N ASP A 127 17.89 -20.24 13.63
CA ASP A 127 17.74 -19.59 12.31
C ASP A 127 17.53 -18.07 12.42
N SER A 128 18.30 -17.44 13.31
CA SER A 128 18.23 -15.99 13.63
C SER A 128 16.97 -15.54 14.37
N VAL A 129 16.09 -16.46 14.79
CA VAL A 129 14.89 -16.18 15.59
C VAL A 129 15.14 -16.54 17.05
N VAL A 130 14.89 -15.62 17.97
CA VAL A 130 14.92 -15.91 19.41
C VAL A 130 13.70 -16.75 19.77
N ILE A 131 13.93 -17.99 20.24
CA ILE A 131 12.85 -18.90 20.65
C ILE A 131 12.70 -18.99 22.17
N ASP A 132 13.73 -18.62 22.92
CA ASP A 132 13.67 -18.50 24.38
C ASP A 132 14.77 -17.55 24.92
N THR A 133 14.55 -17.02 26.12
CA THR A 133 15.56 -16.28 26.90
C THR A 133 15.67 -16.92 28.28
N ILE A 134 16.86 -17.44 28.59
CA ILE A 134 17.14 -18.18 29.82
C ILE A 134 17.83 -17.25 30.83
N ASP A 135 17.31 -17.18 32.05
CA ASP A 135 18.03 -16.65 33.22
C ASP A 135 18.75 -17.80 33.92
N ALA A 136 20.08 -17.82 33.81
CA ALA A 136 20.89 -18.89 34.37
C ALA A 136 21.36 -18.60 35.81
N TYR A 137 20.86 -17.55 36.46
CA TYR A 137 21.16 -17.33 37.87
C TYR A 137 20.60 -18.45 38.76
N ALA A 138 21.44 -18.96 39.68
CA ALA A 138 21.03 -19.86 40.75
C ALA A 138 21.95 -19.71 41.97
N ASP A 139 21.43 -19.91 43.18
CA ASP A 139 22.21 -19.79 44.42
C ASP A 139 23.31 -20.85 44.56
N THR A 140 23.17 -21.98 43.85
CA THR A 140 24.14 -23.08 43.84
C THR A 140 24.40 -23.55 42.42
N LEU A 141 25.59 -24.09 42.17
CA LEU A 141 25.95 -24.69 40.89
C LEU A 141 24.96 -25.81 40.53
N ALA A 142 24.34 -25.69 39.35
CA ALA A 142 23.44 -26.68 38.77
C ALA A 142 23.66 -26.78 37.25
N PHE A 143 23.22 -27.90 36.69
CA PHE A 143 23.26 -28.16 35.25
C PHE A 143 21.86 -28.47 34.71
N PRO A 144 20.95 -27.48 34.72
CA PRO A 144 19.60 -27.62 34.21
C PRO A 144 19.56 -27.86 32.70
N THR A 145 18.43 -28.37 32.24
CA THR A 145 18.13 -28.54 30.82
C THR A 145 16.88 -27.73 30.49
N THR A 146 16.88 -27.07 29.33
CA THR A 146 15.72 -26.34 28.84
C THR A 146 14.53 -27.26 28.54
N ALA A 147 13.37 -26.66 28.26
CA ALA A 147 12.29 -27.36 27.59
C ALA A 147 12.74 -27.88 26.20
N VAL A 148 11.97 -28.82 25.65
CA VAL A 148 12.13 -29.25 24.26
C VAL A 148 11.46 -28.23 23.35
N TYR A 149 12.22 -27.67 22.41
CA TYR A 149 11.73 -26.78 21.38
C TYR A 149 11.52 -27.55 20.08
N PHE A 150 10.37 -27.34 19.44
CA PHE A 150 10.12 -27.80 18.07
C PHE A 150 10.53 -26.70 17.09
N VAL A 151 11.39 -27.03 16.13
CA VAL A 151 11.97 -26.07 15.17
C VAL A 151 11.56 -26.35 13.72
N GLY A 152 10.77 -27.40 13.50
CA GLY A 152 10.44 -27.89 12.16
C GLY A 152 11.49 -28.88 11.65
N ASN A 153 11.15 -29.68 10.64
CA ASN A 153 12.10 -30.62 10.04
C ASN A 153 13.04 -29.88 9.10
N GLY A 154 14.35 -30.09 9.26
CA GLY A 154 15.34 -29.61 8.31
C GLY A 154 16.71 -29.43 8.93
N VAL A 155 17.53 -28.67 8.21
CA VAL A 155 18.82 -28.19 8.70
C VAL A 155 18.61 -26.81 9.32
N HIS A 156 19.13 -26.64 10.52
CA HIS A 156 18.96 -25.45 11.35
C HIS A 156 20.31 -25.00 11.91
N ARG A 157 20.39 -23.72 12.26
CA ARG A 157 21.51 -23.15 13.01
C ARG A 157 21.06 -22.71 14.39
N LEU A 158 21.59 -23.36 15.43
CA LEU A 158 21.49 -22.93 16.81
C LEU A 158 22.57 -21.89 17.12
N GLU A 159 22.18 -20.81 17.79
CA GLU A 159 23.06 -19.87 18.47
C GLU A 159 22.61 -19.71 19.93
N ILE A 160 23.51 -20.01 20.87
CA ILE A 160 23.37 -19.63 22.27
C ILE A 160 24.06 -18.30 22.43
N ARG A 161 23.28 -17.23 22.65
CA ARG A 161 23.77 -15.85 22.59
C ARG A 161 23.69 -15.18 23.95
N ALA A 162 24.83 -14.88 24.57
CA ALA A 162 24.86 -14.02 25.75
C ALA A 162 24.38 -12.61 25.37
N ILE A 163 23.50 -12.03 26.18
CA ILE A 163 22.81 -10.77 25.87
C ILE A 163 23.21 -9.59 26.76
N GLY A 164 24.23 -9.76 27.59
CA GLY A 164 24.74 -8.73 28.49
C GLY A 164 23.75 -8.29 29.57
N ARG A 165 22.77 -9.16 29.88
CA ARG A 165 21.80 -8.98 30.98
C ARG A 165 21.99 -10.07 32.02
N LYS A 166 21.60 -9.79 33.27
CA LYS A 166 21.69 -10.72 34.38
C LYS A 166 20.57 -10.46 35.38
N HIS A 167 20.27 -11.46 36.20
CA HIS A 167 19.46 -11.30 37.39
C HIS A 167 20.08 -10.27 38.36
N ASN A 168 19.26 -9.54 39.13
CA ASN A 168 19.77 -8.51 40.04
C ASN A 168 20.72 -9.08 41.10
N ALA A 169 20.41 -10.27 41.63
CA ALA A 169 21.26 -10.98 42.60
C ALA A 169 22.48 -11.69 41.97
N SER A 170 22.58 -11.75 40.64
CA SER A 170 23.73 -12.38 39.99
C SER A 170 25.01 -11.55 40.13
N GLU A 171 26.14 -12.20 40.34
CA GLU A 171 27.46 -11.58 40.42
C GLU A 171 28.07 -11.26 39.05
N GLY A 172 27.49 -11.76 37.95
CA GLY A 172 28.09 -11.65 36.63
C GLY A 172 27.18 -11.95 35.44
N TYR A 173 27.78 -12.01 34.26
CA TYR A 173 27.11 -12.28 32.98
C TYR A 173 27.59 -13.59 32.36
N VAL A 174 28.11 -14.51 33.16
CA VAL A 174 28.73 -15.75 32.67
C VAL A 174 27.68 -16.61 31.99
N VAL A 175 28.02 -17.23 30.86
CA VAL A 175 27.18 -18.21 30.18
C VAL A 175 27.97 -19.49 30.02
N GLY A 176 27.37 -20.63 30.36
CA GLY A 176 27.98 -21.95 30.25
C GLY A 176 27.11 -22.92 29.47
N LEU A 177 27.71 -23.59 28.48
CA LEU A 177 27.13 -24.66 27.68
C LEU A 177 27.74 -25.99 28.10
N ASP A 178 26.89 -26.94 28.45
CA ASP A 178 27.28 -28.31 28.76
C ASP A 178 27.02 -29.23 27.56
N THR A 179 25.76 -29.36 27.13
CA THR A 179 25.40 -30.19 25.97
C THR A 179 24.26 -29.59 25.16
N ILE A 180 24.25 -29.89 23.86
CA ILE A 180 23.15 -29.66 22.94
C ILE A 180 22.52 -31.01 22.64
N GLN A 181 21.22 -31.15 22.81
CA GLN A 181 20.51 -32.40 22.53
C GLN A 181 19.55 -32.14 21.37
N VAL A 182 19.60 -32.98 20.34
CA VAL A 182 18.81 -32.83 19.11
C VAL A 182 17.97 -34.08 18.89
N PHE A 183 16.71 -33.88 18.51
CA PHE A 183 15.81 -34.92 18.04
C PHE A 183 15.67 -34.87 16.53
N ARG A 184 15.77 -36.03 15.89
CA ARG A 184 15.43 -36.20 14.48
C ARG A 184 14.54 -37.43 14.31
N GLY A 185 13.34 -37.23 13.76
CA GLY A 185 12.48 -38.34 13.34
C GLY A 185 13.12 -39.16 12.21
N ASP A 186 12.72 -40.43 12.11
CA ASP A 186 13.05 -41.22 10.93
C ASP A 186 12.20 -40.78 9.71
N ALA A 187 12.45 -41.39 8.55
CA ALA A 187 11.73 -41.06 7.32
C ALA A 187 10.21 -41.32 7.38
N SER A 188 9.74 -42.11 8.37
CA SER A 188 8.33 -42.42 8.60
C SER A 188 7.70 -41.56 9.70
N THR A 189 8.48 -40.71 10.36
CA THR A 189 8.00 -39.86 11.45
C THR A 189 7.60 -38.50 10.89
N LEU A 190 6.43 -38.01 11.30
CA LEU A 190 5.97 -36.67 10.98
C LEU A 190 5.48 -35.98 12.26
N ILE A 191 6.08 -34.84 12.59
CA ILE A 191 5.64 -34.00 13.69
C ILE A 191 4.73 -32.89 13.16
N LEU A 192 3.47 -32.92 13.58
CA LEU A 192 2.47 -31.91 13.27
C LEU A 192 2.02 -31.26 14.59
N PRO A 193 2.61 -30.12 14.99
CA PRO A 193 2.13 -29.41 16.16
C PRO A 193 0.64 -29.07 15.96
N PRO A 194 -0.18 -29.21 17.02
CA PRO A 194 -1.57 -28.84 16.93
C PRO A 194 -1.66 -27.39 16.47
N PRO A 195 -2.55 -27.05 15.53
CA PRO A 195 -2.71 -25.68 15.09
C PRO A 195 -2.96 -24.83 16.34
N ALA A 196 -2.19 -23.75 16.48
CA ALA A 196 -2.52 -22.74 17.47
C ALA A 196 -3.97 -22.34 17.22
N MET A 197 -4.87 -22.60 18.18
CA MET A 197 -6.27 -22.22 18.06
C MET A 197 -6.33 -20.70 18.12
N THR A 198 -6.11 -20.06 16.99
CA THR A 198 -6.41 -18.65 16.80
C THR A 198 -7.93 -18.60 16.64
N LEU A 199 -8.63 -18.00 17.60
CA LEU A 199 -10.08 -17.72 17.47
C LEU A 199 -10.37 -16.72 16.34
N THR A 200 -9.36 -16.31 15.59
CA THR A 200 -9.50 -15.53 14.37
C THR A 200 -9.99 -16.45 13.25
N PRO A 201 -11.22 -16.31 12.77
CA PRO A 201 -11.67 -17.05 11.59
C PRO A 201 -10.76 -16.72 10.41
N THR A 202 -10.06 -17.72 9.86
CA THR A 202 -9.37 -17.59 8.58
C THR A 202 -10.42 -17.59 7.49
N GLU A 203 -10.73 -16.41 6.96
CA GLU A 203 -11.66 -16.29 5.84
C GLU A 203 -11.03 -16.94 4.61
N THR A 204 -11.62 -18.05 4.15
CA THR A 204 -11.20 -18.71 2.91
C THR A 204 -12.17 -18.30 1.80
N PRO A 205 -11.70 -17.67 0.72
CA PRO A 205 -12.54 -17.30 -0.44
C PRO A 205 -13.28 -18.50 -1.01
N GLN A 206 -14.60 -18.42 -1.12
CA GLN A 206 -15.39 -19.39 -1.90
C GLN A 206 -15.75 -18.76 -3.26
N PRO A 207 -15.70 -19.50 -4.38
CA PRO A 207 -16.23 -19.02 -5.65
C PRO A 207 -17.72 -18.67 -5.53
N ALA A 208 -18.11 -17.51 -6.05
CA ALA A 208 -19.48 -17.01 -6.01
C ALA A 208 -20.45 -17.98 -6.71
N ALA A 209 -21.47 -18.44 -5.98
CA ALA A 209 -22.45 -19.41 -6.51
C ALA A 209 -23.33 -18.85 -7.64
N ARG A 210 -23.49 -17.53 -7.72
CA ARG A 210 -24.26 -16.84 -8.76
C ARG A 210 -23.86 -15.36 -8.83
N ILE A 211 -23.55 -14.87 -10.02
CA ILE A 211 -23.35 -13.45 -10.30
C ILE A 211 -24.64 -12.93 -10.95
N GLU A 212 -25.28 -11.95 -10.35
CA GLU A 212 -26.42 -11.23 -10.92
C GLU A 212 -26.08 -9.75 -11.06
N LEU A 213 -26.42 -9.17 -12.21
CA LEU A 213 -26.21 -7.75 -12.47
C LEU A 213 -27.25 -6.94 -11.68
N VAL A 214 -26.86 -6.43 -10.51
CA VAL A 214 -27.75 -5.63 -9.64
C VAL A 214 -27.93 -4.19 -10.16
N GLY A 215 -27.10 -3.77 -11.12
CA GLY A 215 -27.23 -2.50 -11.82
C GLY A 215 -26.09 -2.27 -12.81
N ALA A 216 -26.42 -1.79 -14.00
CA ALA A 216 -25.45 -1.25 -14.95
C ALA A 216 -25.46 0.28 -14.88
N PRO A 217 -24.31 0.96 -15.02
CA PRO A 217 -24.28 2.39 -15.26
C PRO A 217 -25.17 2.74 -16.46
N PRO A 218 -25.89 3.88 -16.45
CA PRO A 218 -26.71 4.29 -17.57
C PRO A 218 -25.86 4.36 -18.84
N THR A 219 -26.36 3.78 -19.94
CA THR A 219 -25.71 3.88 -21.25
C THR A 219 -25.59 5.36 -21.61
N VAL A 220 -24.37 5.87 -21.66
CA VAL A 220 -24.10 7.25 -22.07
C VAL A 220 -24.48 7.35 -23.55
N LEU A 221 -25.63 7.95 -23.83
CA LEU A 221 -26.00 8.34 -25.19
C LEU A 221 -24.96 9.37 -25.68
N PRO A 222 -24.51 9.34 -26.94
CA PRO A 222 -23.59 10.34 -27.44
C PRO A 222 -24.20 11.74 -27.28
N THR A 223 -23.58 12.56 -26.43
CA THR A 223 -23.85 14.00 -26.36
C THR A 223 -23.37 14.61 -27.67
N GLY A 224 -24.27 15.29 -28.39
CA GLY A 224 -23.94 15.94 -29.66
C GLY A 224 -22.70 16.82 -29.54
N THR A 225 -21.79 16.73 -30.52
CA THR A 225 -20.57 17.53 -30.58
C THR A 225 -20.93 19.03 -30.60
N PRO A 226 -20.44 19.85 -29.65
CA PRO A 226 -20.67 21.29 -29.67
C PRO A 226 -20.15 21.90 -30.98
N VAL A 227 -20.96 22.77 -31.60
CA VAL A 227 -20.55 23.49 -32.82
C VAL A 227 -19.43 24.47 -32.45
N PRO A 228 -18.29 24.49 -33.15
CA PRO A 228 -17.15 25.32 -32.77
C PRO A 228 -17.48 26.82 -32.87
N PRO A 229 -17.08 27.64 -31.89
CA PRO A 229 -17.33 29.08 -31.88
C PRO A 229 -16.63 29.79 -33.05
N ARG A 230 -17.30 30.78 -33.64
CA ARG A 230 -16.81 31.57 -34.79
C ARG A 230 -16.80 33.07 -34.45
N ILE A 231 -15.88 33.82 -35.05
CA ILE A 231 -15.76 35.27 -34.90
C ILE A 231 -16.80 35.96 -35.79
N ILE A 232 -17.63 36.84 -35.22
CA ILE A 232 -18.62 37.69 -35.90
C ILE A 232 -18.24 39.15 -35.66
N THR A 233 -17.99 39.90 -36.72
CA THR A 233 -17.72 41.34 -36.62
C THR A 233 -19.02 42.14 -36.84
N ALA A 234 -19.30 43.14 -36.01
CA ALA A 234 -20.45 44.03 -36.18
C ALA A 234 -20.06 45.50 -35.94
N GLU A 235 -20.66 46.41 -36.72
CA GLU A 235 -20.43 47.85 -36.65
C GLU A 235 -21.74 48.56 -36.28
N VAL A 236 -21.68 49.49 -35.33
CA VAL A 236 -22.83 50.26 -34.88
C VAL A 236 -22.51 51.74 -35.00
N VAL A 237 -23.45 52.49 -35.57
CA VAL A 237 -23.32 53.94 -35.78
C VAL A 237 -24.51 54.66 -35.18
N ILE A 238 -24.25 55.67 -34.36
CA ILE A 238 -25.27 56.50 -33.71
C ILE A 238 -25.01 57.95 -34.08
N ALA A 239 -25.98 58.59 -34.73
CA ALA A 239 -25.87 59.97 -35.20
C ALA A 239 -27.19 60.73 -35.11
N TYR A 240 -27.13 62.06 -35.02
CA TYR A 240 -28.30 62.94 -35.14
C TYR A 240 -28.50 63.34 -36.60
N ASP A 241 -29.70 63.18 -37.13
CA ASP A 241 -30.06 63.63 -38.50
C ASP A 241 -30.27 65.15 -38.50
N GLU A 242 -29.21 65.93 -38.32
CA GLU A 242 -29.27 67.38 -38.12
C GLU A 242 -29.76 68.11 -39.37
N ASN A 243 -29.39 67.60 -40.55
CA ASN A 243 -29.76 68.17 -41.83
C ASN A 243 -31.02 67.54 -42.46
N GLY A 244 -31.62 66.54 -41.82
CA GLY A 244 -32.87 65.89 -42.24
C GLY A 244 -32.75 65.03 -43.49
N ASN A 245 -31.54 64.63 -43.90
CA ASN A 245 -31.26 63.85 -45.09
C ASN A 245 -31.42 62.32 -44.86
N ARG A 246 -31.64 61.89 -43.61
CA ARG A 246 -31.78 60.48 -43.18
C ARG A 246 -30.55 59.62 -43.46
N THR A 247 -29.38 60.23 -43.52
CA THR A 247 -28.09 59.55 -43.68
C THR A 247 -27.14 59.97 -42.57
N VAL A 248 -26.11 59.16 -42.31
CA VAL A 248 -25.12 59.47 -41.28
C VAL A 248 -24.00 60.28 -41.92
N ASP A 249 -23.87 61.55 -41.52
CA ASP A 249 -22.71 62.36 -41.88
C ASP A 249 -21.61 62.30 -40.80
N PRO A 250 -20.31 62.34 -41.16
CA PRO A 250 -19.21 62.18 -40.20
C PRO A 250 -19.17 63.19 -39.04
N ALA A 251 -19.85 64.35 -39.18
CA ALA A 251 -19.92 65.41 -38.17
C ALA A 251 -21.15 65.29 -37.25
N GLU A 252 -22.03 64.33 -37.51
CA GLU A 252 -23.32 64.15 -36.81
C GLU A 252 -23.29 63.03 -35.75
N GLY A 253 -22.10 62.47 -35.51
CA GLY A 253 -21.87 61.36 -34.60
C GLY A 253 -22.15 61.70 -33.13
N VAL A 254 -22.65 60.71 -32.39
CA VAL A 254 -22.83 60.82 -30.93
C VAL A 254 -21.76 60.03 -30.21
N ALA A 255 -20.83 60.73 -29.56
CA ALA A 255 -19.75 60.11 -28.80
C ALA A 255 -20.19 59.61 -27.41
N GLY A 256 -19.47 58.62 -26.88
CA GLY A 256 -19.58 58.18 -25.48
C GLY A 256 -20.81 57.32 -25.17
N ILE A 257 -21.56 56.84 -26.17
CA ILE A 257 -22.74 56.01 -25.95
C ILE A 257 -22.33 54.56 -25.76
N SER A 258 -22.74 53.96 -24.63
CA SER A 258 -22.47 52.55 -24.37
C SER A 258 -23.30 51.65 -25.28
N VAL A 259 -22.64 50.76 -26.01
CA VAL A 259 -23.24 49.70 -26.80
C VAL A 259 -22.76 48.36 -26.28
N ARG A 260 -23.69 47.41 -26.09
CA ARG A 260 -23.43 46.10 -25.51
C ARG A 260 -23.95 45.01 -26.43
N VAL A 261 -23.21 43.92 -26.58
CA VAL A 261 -23.69 42.70 -27.21
C VAL A 261 -24.03 41.70 -26.12
N VAL A 262 -25.25 41.16 -26.14
CA VAL A 262 -25.79 40.31 -25.09
C VAL A 262 -26.37 39.04 -25.70
N GLU A 263 -25.99 37.88 -25.17
CA GLU A 263 -26.59 36.60 -25.57
C GLU A 263 -28.04 36.50 -25.07
N THR A 264 -28.97 36.15 -25.96
CA THR A 264 -30.41 36.22 -25.67
C THR A 264 -30.90 35.16 -24.70
N ASN A 265 -30.18 34.03 -24.59
CA ASN A 265 -30.60 32.91 -23.74
C ASN A 265 -30.10 33.05 -22.30
N THR A 266 -28.96 33.72 -22.12
CA THR A 266 -28.25 33.80 -20.84
C THR A 266 -28.21 35.21 -20.27
N ASN A 267 -28.63 36.22 -21.03
CA ASN A 267 -28.44 37.64 -20.75
C ASN A 267 -26.98 38.02 -20.44
N ARG A 268 -26.02 37.21 -20.92
CA ARG A 268 -24.59 37.44 -20.72
C ARG A 268 -24.10 38.49 -21.70
N ILE A 269 -23.43 39.53 -21.20
CA ILE A 269 -22.72 40.50 -22.03
C ILE A 269 -21.48 39.81 -22.60
N VAL A 270 -21.40 39.71 -23.93
CA VAL A 270 -20.27 39.10 -24.65
C VAL A 270 -19.28 40.12 -25.19
N ALA A 271 -19.71 41.35 -25.44
CA ALA A 271 -18.86 42.48 -25.78
C ALA A 271 -19.53 43.80 -25.38
N SER A 272 -18.74 44.84 -25.13
CA SER A 272 -19.25 46.19 -24.89
C SER A 272 -18.21 47.24 -25.26
N GLY A 273 -18.67 48.42 -25.67
CA GLY A 273 -17.81 49.54 -26.03
C GLY A 273 -18.59 50.84 -26.09
N PHE A 274 -17.89 51.93 -26.34
CA PHE A 274 -18.46 53.27 -26.43
C PHE A 274 -18.26 53.81 -27.84
N THR A 275 -19.22 54.57 -28.34
CA THR A 275 -19.11 55.25 -29.63
C THR A 275 -18.04 56.33 -29.61
N ASP A 276 -17.31 56.49 -30.71
CA ASP A 276 -16.29 57.52 -30.88
C ASP A 276 -16.89 58.91 -31.23
N GLU A 277 -16.04 59.92 -31.46
CA GLU A 277 -16.45 61.28 -31.85
C GLU A 277 -17.30 61.33 -33.14
N ARG A 278 -17.24 60.28 -33.95
CA ARG A 278 -18.01 60.12 -35.20
C ARG A 278 -19.24 59.25 -35.01
N GLY A 279 -19.50 58.75 -33.79
CA GLY A 279 -20.66 57.94 -33.45
C GLY A 279 -20.48 56.43 -33.70
N TYR A 280 -19.27 55.97 -34.01
CA TYR A 280 -19.00 54.59 -34.43
C TYR A 280 -18.49 53.71 -33.28
N VAL A 281 -18.88 52.45 -33.29
CA VAL A 281 -18.25 51.40 -32.47
C VAL A 281 -18.27 50.06 -33.21
N THR A 282 -17.16 49.33 -33.14
CA THR A 282 -16.99 48.02 -33.77
C THR A 282 -16.72 46.95 -32.72
N PHE A 283 -17.26 45.75 -32.95
CA PHE A 283 -17.10 44.60 -32.06
C PHE A 283 -16.72 43.35 -32.84
N GLU A 284 -15.76 42.59 -32.31
CA GLU A 284 -15.52 41.20 -32.68
C GLU A 284 -16.08 40.30 -31.58
N VAL A 285 -17.10 39.53 -31.91
CA VAL A 285 -17.83 38.70 -30.97
C VAL A 285 -17.63 37.24 -31.32
N VAL A 286 -17.18 36.45 -30.35
CA VAL A 286 -17.04 35.00 -30.49
C VAL A 286 -18.18 34.34 -29.73
N THR A 287 -19.24 33.96 -30.45
CA THR A 287 -20.41 33.29 -29.84
C THR A 287 -21.03 32.30 -30.83
N ASP A 288 -21.50 31.17 -30.30
CA ASP A 288 -22.32 30.17 -30.99
C ASP A 288 -23.81 30.31 -30.65
N ALA A 289 -24.16 31.22 -29.74
CA ALA A 289 -25.50 31.52 -29.29
C ALA A 289 -26.11 32.74 -30.03
N PRO A 290 -27.45 32.82 -30.16
CA PRO A 290 -28.11 34.03 -30.63
C PRO A 290 -27.82 35.20 -29.67
N ALA A 291 -27.45 36.35 -30.23
CA ALA A 291 -27.11 37.55 -29.49
C ALA A 291 -27.84 38.78 -30.04
N GLN A 292 -27.95 39.82 -29.21
CA GLN A 292 -28.52 41.11 -29.53
C GLN A 292 -27.54 42.23 -29.21
N ILE A 293 -27.47 43.23 -30.08
CA ILE A 293 -26.81 44.49 -29.81
C ILE A 293 -27.83 45.38 -29.10
N VAL A 294 -27.46 45.94 -27.96
CA VAL A 294 -28.30 46.78 -27.11
C VAL A 294 -27.59 48.11 -26.87
N VAL A 295 -28.33 49.20 -27.01
CA VAL A 295 -27.93 50.57 -26.67
C VAL A 295 -28.81 51.02 -25.51
N PRO A 296 -28.39 50.77 -24.25
CA PRO A 296 -29.27 50.92 -23.09
C PRO A 296 -29.82 52.34 -22.94
N TYR A 297 -28.99 53.36 -23.23
CA TYR A 297 -29.36 54.76 -23.08
C TYR A 297 -30.59 55.14 -23.92
N PHE A 298 -30.71 54.59 -25.13
CA PHE A 298 -31.84 54.84 -26.03
C PHE A 298 -32.90 53.73 -25.99
N GLY A 299 -32.73 52.71 -25.13
CA GLY A 299 -33.61 51.54 -25.08
C GLY A 299 -33.70 50.77 -26.40
N ARG A 300 -32.70 50.89 -27.28
CA ARG A 300 -32.71 50.31 -28.63
C ARG A 300 -31.97 48.99 -28.66
N ALA A 301 -32.49 48.00 -29.38
CA ALA A 301 -31.82 46.74 -29.61
C ALA A 301 -32.00 46.25 -31.06
N TRP A 302 -30.99 45.53 -31.55
CA TRP A 302 -31.03 44.79 -32.81
C TRP A 302 -30.57 43.36 -32.60
N THR A 303 -31.16 42.42 -33.31
CA THR A 303 -30.63 41.06 -33.38
C THR A 303 -29.31 41.07 -34.12
N LEU A 304 -28.26 40.52 -33.50
CA LEU A 304 -26.96 40.36 -34.14
C LEU A 304 -27.11 39.35 -35.28
N GLN A 305 -27.15 39.86 -36.51
CA GLN A 305 -27.18 39.04 -37.70
C GLN A 305 -25.80 38.47 -37.99
N ARG A 306 -25.78 37.22 -38.45
CA ARG A 306 -24.58 36.54 -38.93
C ARG A 306 -24.23 37.13 -40.30
N GLY A 307 -23.20 37.96 -40.38
CA GLY A 307 -22.71 38.51 -41.65
C GLY A 307 -22.30 37.39 -42.62
N GLY A 308 -22.63 37.54 -43.90
CA GLY A 308 -22.03 36.73 -44.97
C GLY A 308 -20.60 37.22 -45.29
N ASN A 309 -19.85 36.45 -46.07
CA ASN A 309 -18.41 36.64 -46.40
C ASN A 309 -18.02 37.97 -47.12
N SER A 310 -18.83 39.03 -47.11
CA SER A 310 -18.54 40.22 -47.93
C SER A 310 -18.81 41.59 -47.30
N ALA A 311 -19.29 41.70 -46.06
CA ALA A 311 -19.20 42.91 -45.23
C ALA A 311 -19.71 42.63 -43.81
N ALA A 312 -19.15 43.31 -42.79
CA ALA A 312 -19.73 43.30 -41.45
C ALA A 312 -21.12 43.97 -41.48
N PRO A 313 -22.17 43.40 -40.85
CA PRO A 313 -23.46 44.04 -40.76
C PRO A 313 -23.34 45.35 -39.96
N ALA A 314 -23.76 46.45 -40.58
CA ALA A 314 -23.80 47.78 -39.98
C ALA A 314 -25.20 48.07 -39.43
N TYR A 315 -25.27 48.56 -38.19
CA TYR A 315 -26.51 48.93 -37.51
C TYR A 315 -26.53 50.42 -37.24
N THR A 316 -27.50 51.12 -37.79
CA THR A 316 -27.59 52.58 -37.67
C THR A 316 -28.75 52.98 -36.77
N LEU A 317 -28.49 53.91 -35.85
CA LEU A 317 -29.49 54.66 -35.11
C LEU A 317 -29.37 56.15 -35.45
N LEU A 318 -30.30 56.62 -36.28
CA LEU A 318 -30.48 58.04 -36.59
C LEU A 318 -31.50 58.63 -35.62
N LEU A 319 -31.08 59.66 -34.89
CA LEU A 319 -31.89 60.39 -33.91
C LEU A 319 -32.43 61.67 -34.55
N THR A 320 -33.67 62.04 -34.22
CA THR A 320 -34.26 63.30 -34.70
C THR A 320 -33.53 64.52 -34.12
N PRO A 321 -33.39 65.62 -34.87
CA PRO A 321 -32.72 66.82 -34.38
C PRO A 321 -33.51 67.43 -33.22
N GLY A 322 -32.90 67.42 -32.03
CA GLY A 322 -33.50 67.94 -30.80
C GLY A 322 -32.49 67.97 -29.67
N ASN A 323 -32.41 69.12 -28.99
CA ASN A 323 -31.49 69.51 -27.90
C ASN A 323 -30.48 68.45 -27.44
N GLN A 324 -29.25 68.58 -27.94
CA GLN A 324 -28.06 67.86 -27.47
C GLN A 324 -28.04 67.81 -25.93
N PRO A 325 -28.10 66.64 -25.30
CA PRO A 325 -27.70 66.52 -23.91
C PRO A 325 -26.19 66.86 -23.86
N GLY A 326 -25.83 67.90 -23.10
CA GLY A 326 -24.45 68.35 -22.97
C GLY A 326 -23.53 67.21 -22.52
N LEU A 327 -22.28 67.27 -23.01
CA LEU A 327 -21.16 66.36 -22.73
C LEU A 327 -21.40 65.43 -21.53
N ILE A 328 -21.61 64.15 -21.82
CA ILE A 328 -21.76 63.12 -20.80
C ILE A 328 -20.33 62.75 -20.31
N PRO A 329 -20.04 62.82 -19.00
CA PRO A 329 -18.70 62.61 -18.45
C PRO A 329 -18.15 61.18 -18.62
#